data_AF-A0A0D2LWV8-F1
#
_entry.id   AF-A0A0D2LWV8-F1
#
_cell.length_a   1.000
_cell.length_b   1.000
_cell.length_c   1.000
_cell.angle_alpha   90.00
_cell.angle_beta   90.00
_cell.angle_gamma   90.00
#
_symmetry.space_group_name_H-M   'P 1'
#
loop_
_entity.id
_entity.type
_entity.pdbx_description
1 polymer ?
#
loop_
_entity_poly.entity_id
_entity_poly.type
_entity_poly.pdbx_seq_one_letter_code
_entity_poly.pdbx_strand_id
1 'polypeptide(L)'
;LLRQWNQTEEVVKHPIQTGRPRVMSSLEVSCLKSLIERTLDIYISKLQHSLFIAYNLEVDAKTITWALYQCGFTQKKVSISG
;
A
#
# COMPACT_ATOMS: atom_id res chain seq x y z
N LEU A 1 -24.99 -4.64 43.04
CA LEU A 1 -24.88 -3.30 42.42
C LEU A 1 -23.85 -3.37 41.29
N LEU A 2 -24.29 -3.66 40.07
CA LEU A 2 -23.45 -3.58 38.86
C LEU A 2 -24.13 -2.57 37.92
N ARG A 3 -23.61 -1.35 37.89
CA ARG A 3 -24.01 -0.29 36.94
C ARG A 3 -22.83 -0.03 36.00
N GLN A 4 -23.15 0.30 34.75
CA GLN A 4 -22.28 0.74 33.63
C GLN A 4 -21.94 -0.32 32.55
N TRP A 5 -22.96 -0.88 31.90
CA TRP A 5 -22.79 -1.55 30.60
C TRP A 5 -23.54 -0.84 29.44
N ASN A 6 -24.19 0.31 29.69
CA ASN A 6 -25.08 0.97 28.71
C ASN A 6 -24.57 2.31 28.17
N GLN A 7 -23.26 2.54 28.03
CA GLN A 7 -22.77 3.84 27.52
C GLN A 7 -21.76 3.79 26.38
N THR A 8 -21.45 2.63 25.82
CA THR A 8 -20.54 2.57 24.66
C THR A 8 -21.03 1.53 23.67
N GLU A 9 -21.93 1.94 22.78
CA GLU A 9 -22.39 1.16 21.61
C GLU A 9 -21.31 1.00 20.52
N GLU A 10 -20.04 1.21 20.83
CA GLU A 10 -18.93 0.81 19.97
C GLU A 10 -17.77 0.29 20.83
N VAL A 11 -17.75 -1.03 21.04
CA VAL A 11 -16.50 -1.74 21.33
C VAL A 11 -15.78 -1.99 20.00
N VAL A 12 -15.57 -0.93 19.22
CA VAL A 12 -14.74 -1.03 18.02
C VAL A 12 -13.30 -0.93 18.50
N LYS A 13 -12.55 -2.03 18.36
CA LYS A 13 -11.09 -1.99 18.47
C LYS A 13 -10.58 -1.03 17.41
N HIS A 14 -10.33 0.22 17.77
CA HIS A 14 -9.57 1.12 16.92
C HIS A 14 -8.15 0.53 16.82
N PRO A 15 -7.67 0.17 15.62
CA PRO A 15 -6.31 -0.31 15.48
C PRO A 15 -5.39 0.80 15.97
N ILE A 16 -4.55 0.46 16.95
CA ILE A 16 -3.52 1.35 17.48
C ILE A 16 -2.67 1.78 16.26
N GLN A 17 -2.81 3.04 15.83
CA GLN A 17 -1.97 3.61 14.79
C GLN A 17 -0.62 3.96 15.40
N THR A 18 0.20 2.95 15.68
CA THR A 18 1.58 3.15 16.15
C THR A 18 2.49 3.43 14.96
N GLY A 19 2.91 4.69 14.81
CA GLY A 19 4.01 5.09 13.92
C GLY A 19 3.71 6.30 13.02
N ARG A 20 4.72 6.72 12.26
CA ARG A 20 4.58 7.73 11.20
C ARG A 20 3.56 7.24 10.16
N PRO A 21 2.64 8.10 9.70
CA PRO A 21 1.73 7.75 8.61
C PRO A 21 2.51 7.17 7.44
N ARG A 22 2.11 6.00 6.96
CA ARG A 22 2.70 5.42 5.74
C ARG A 22 2.41 6.39 4.60
N VAL A 23 3.40 6.60 3.75
CA VAL A 23 3.26 7.45 2.55
C VAL A 23 2.17 6.90 1.63
N MET A 24 1.90 5.59 1.67
CA MET A 24 0.80 4.97 0.95
C MET A 24 -0.23 4.31 1.86
N SER A 25 -1.51 4.50 1.51
CA SER A 25 -2.66 3.84 2.12
C SER A 25 -2.79 2.39 1.65
N SER A 26 -3.63 1.61 2.34
CA SER A 26 -3.92 0.22 1.95
C SER A 26 -4.59 0.11 0.58
N LEU A 27 -5.39 1.10 0.19
CA LEU A 27 -6.08 1.16 -1.11
C LEU A 27 -5.09 1.39 -2.25
N GLU A 28 -4.15 2.32 -2.08
CA GLU A 28 -3.10 2.59 -3.05
C GLU A 28 -2.20 1.37 -3.24
N VAL A 29 -1.85 0.69 -2.14
CA VAL A 29 -1.11 -0.57 -2.18
C VAL A 29 -1.90 -1.65 -2.92
N SER A 30 -3.21 -1.75 -2.68
CA SER A 30 -4.07 -2.70 -3.41
C SER A 30 -4.13 -2.39 -4.90
N CYS A 31 -4.16 -1.12 -5.28
CA CYS A 31 -4.12 -0.70 -6.67
C CYS A 31 -2.83 -1.17 -7.36
N LEU A 32 -1.68 -0.98 -6.71
CA LEU A 32 -0.38 -1.45 -7.21
C LEU A 32 -0.38 -2.98 -7.43
N LYS A 33 -0.95 -3.75 -6.50
CA LYS A 33 -1.07 -5.21 -6.64
C LYS A 33 -1.88 -5.58 -7.87
N SER A 34 -3.06 -5.00 -8.03
CA SER A 34 -3.94 -5.29 -9.16
C SER A 34 -3.28 -4.94 -10.50
N LEU A 35 -2.45 -3.89 -10.57
CA LEU A 35 -1.70 -3.55 -11.79
C LEU A 35 -0.65 -4.62 -12.13
N ILE A 36 0.09 -5.10 -11.14
CA ILE A 36 1.14 -6.11 -11.32
C ILE A 36 0.56 -7.49 -11.64
N GLU A 37 -0.56 -7.86 -11.00
CA GLU A 37 -1.28 -9.10 -11.30
C GLU A 37 -1.81 -9.10 -12.74
N ARG A 38 -2.26 -7.94 -13.25
CA ARG A 38 -2.71 -7.80 -14.64
C ARG A 38 -1.56 -7.79 -15.64
N THR A 39 -0.40 -7.26 -15.26
CA THR A 39 0.77 -7.16 -16.13
C THR A 39 2.05 -7.39 -15.33
N LEU A 40 2.64 -8.58 -15.49
CA LEU A 40 3.81 -9.03 -14.72
C LEU A 40 5.08 -8.21 -14.97
N ASP A 41 5.16 -7.45 -16.06
CA ASP A 41 6.33 -6.65 -16.46
C ASP A 41 6.00 -5.15 -16.61
N ILE A 42 5.32 -4.60 -15.60
CA ILE A 42 5.06 -3.17 -15.53
C ILE A 42 6.30 -2.43 -14.97
N TYR A 43 6.77 -1.45 -15.73
CA TYR A 43 7.77 -0.49 -15.26
C TYR A 43 7.27 0.32 -14.07
N ILE A 44 8.16 0.62 -13.12
CA ILE A 44 7.84 1.44 -11.94
C ILE A 44 7.30 2.82 -12.34
N SER A 45 7.81 3.43 -13.42
CA SER A 45 7.30 4.70 -13.92
C SER A 45 5.82 4.66 -14.30
N LYS A 46 5.34 3.53 -14.84
CA LYS A 46 3.91 3.32 -15.12
C LYS A 46 3.09 3.16 -13.83
N LEU A 47 3.65 2.51 -12.81
CA LEU A 47 3.01 2.43 -11.49
C LEU A 47 2.87 3.81 -10.85
N GLN A 48 3.93 4.63 -10.89
CA GLN A 48 3.92 6.01 -10.42
C GLN A 48 2.84 6.82 -11.15
N HIS A 49 2.82 6.75 -12.49
CA HIS A 49 1.82 7.45 -13.28
C HIS A 49 0.39 6.98 -12.94
N SER A 50 0.17 5.68 -12.76
CA SER A 50 -1.15 5.14 -12.42
C SER A 50 -1.61 5.58 -11.03
N LEU A 51 -0.71 5.63 -10.05
CA LEU A 51 -1.00 6.17 -8.71
C LEU A 51 -1.33 7.65 -8.75
N PHE A 52 -0.59 8.43 -9.56
CA PHE A 52 -0.86 9.84 -9.74
C PHE A 52 -2.24 10.07 -10.37
N ILE A 53 -2.59 9.34 -11.43
CA ILE A 53 -3.89 9.49 -12.10
C ILE A 53 -5.05 9.04 -11.18
N ALA A 54 -4.90 7.95 -10.43
CA ALA A 54 -5.99 7.40 -9.62
C ALA A 54 -6.16 8.08 -8.25
N TYR A 55 -5.06 8.53 -7.62
CA TYR A 55 -5.05 9.00 -6.24
C TYR A 55 -4.40 10.39 -6.07
N ASN A 56 -3.95 11.03 -7.15
CA ASN A 56 -3.16 12.26 -7.11
C ASN A 56 -1.92 12.15 -6.21
N LEU A 57 -1.34 10.94 -6.15
CA LEU A 57 -0.27 10.61 -5.25
C LEU A 57 1.05 10.48 -6.02
N GLU A 58 1.98 11.40 -5.75
CA GLU A 58 3.33 11.35 -6.28
C GLU A 58 4.26 10.67 -5.28
N VAL A 59 4.80 9.50 -5.67
CA VAL A 59 5.70 8.71 -4.84
C VAL A 59 6.96 8.33 -5.59
N ASP A 60 8.07 8.31 -4.86
CA ASP A 60 9.34 7.83 -5.39
C ASP A 60 9.29 6.32 -5.71
N ALA A 61 10.09 5.90 -6.68
CA ALA A 61 10.23 4.52 -7.10
C ALA A 61 10.62 3.59 -5.92
N LYS A 62 11.43 4.08 -4.98
CA LYS A 62 11.83 3.34 -3.77
C LYS A 62 10.64 3.06 -2.85
N THR A 63 9.70 4.00 -2.74
CA THR A 63 8.48 3.84 -1.94
C THR A 63 7.59 2.74 -2.50
N ILE A 64 7.39 2.74 -3.83
CA ILE A 64 6.64 1.68 -4.51
C ILE A 64 7.33 0.33 -4.32
N THR A 65 8.65 0.27 -4.56
CA THR A 65 9.43 -0.96 -4.42
C THR A 65 9.34 -1.52 -3.00
N TRP A 66 9.48 -0.65 -1.99
CA TRP A 66 9.40 -1.08 -0.60
C TRP A 66 8.01 -1.58 -0.24
N ALA A 67 6.94 -0.91 -0.69
CA ALA A 67 5.59 -1.36 -0.42
C ALA A 67 5.24 -2.69 -1.10
N LEU A 68 5.71 -2.89 -2.34
CA LEU A 68 5.58 -4.16 -3.05
C LEU A 68 6.35 -5.28 -2.35
N TYR A 69 7.57 -4.99 -1.89
CA TYR A 69 8.37 -5.92 -1.10
C TYR A 69 7.68 -6.34 0.20
N GLN A 70 7.11 -5.38 0.95
CA GLN A 70 6.30 -5.66 2.14
C GLN A 70 5.05 -6.51 1.85
N CYS A 71 4.61 -6.53 0.59
CA CYS A 71 3.50 -7.35 0.12
C CYS A 71 3.93 -8.70 -0.46
N GLY A 72 5.22 -9.05 -0.42
CA GLY A 72 5.75 -10.31 -0.94
C GLY A 72 6.09 -10.29 -2.44
N PHE A 73 5.99 -9.14 -3.11
CA PHE A 73 6.41 -9.02 -4.51
C PHE A 73 7.91 -8.76 -4.59
N THR A 74 8.66 -9.75 -5.04
CA THR A 74 10.10 -9.65 -5.28
C THR A 74 10.36 -9.62 -6.78
N GLN A 75 10.80 -8.48 -7.30
CA GLN A 75 11.22 -8.40 -8.71
C GLN A 75 12.60 -9.01 -8.88
N LYS A 76 12.75 -9.93 -9.83
CA LYS A 76 14.05 -10.42 -10.25
C LYS A 76 14.72 -9.32 -11.08
N LYS A 77 15.87 -8.81 -10.62
CA LYS A 77 16.63 -7.82 -11.38
C LYS A 77 17.20 -8.48 -12.63
N VAL A 78 16.65 -8.17 -13.80
CA VAL A 78 17.19 -8.63 -15.08
C VAL A 78 18.30 -7.66 -15.48
N SER A 79 19.55 -8.07 -15.30
CA SER A 79 20.70 -7.37 -15.87
C SER A 79 20.86 -7.80 -17.33
N ILE A 80 20.61 -6.88 -18.26
CA ILE A 80 21.00 -7.04 -19.66
C ILE A 80 22.50 -6.73 -19.71
N SER A 81 23.33 -7.76 -19.72
CA SER A 81 24.74 -7.65 -20.11
C SER A 81 24.80 -7.72 -21.64
N GLY A 82 25.10 -6.58 -22.27
CA GLY A 82 25.45 -6.48 -23.70
C GLY A 82 26.96 -6.44 -23.88
#